data_AF-A0A7K4H973-F1
#
_entry.id   AF-A0A7K4H973-F1
#
_cell.length_a   1.000
_cell.length_b   1.000
_cell.length_c   1.000
_cell.angle_alpha   90.00
_cell.angle_beta   90.00
_cell.angle_gamma   90.00
#
_symmetry.space_group_name_H-M   'P 1'
#
loop_
_entity.id
_entity.type
_entity.pdbx_description
1 polymer ?
#
loop_
_entity_poly.entity_id
_entity_poly.type
_entity_poly.pdbx_seq_one_letter_code
_entity_poly.pdbx_strand_id
1 'polypeptide(L)' 'SAKLSKEIRMHVRQEIGPVFQPDVIQFADALPKTRSGKIMRRILKAIATMSDVGNVTTLADPSVVDTLLEERKKMDVEIG' A
#
# COMPACT_ATOMS: atom_id res chain seq x y z
N SER A 1 3.69 -15.33 -1.97
CA SER A 1 2.87 -14.24 -1.40
C SER A 1 1.62 -14.74 -0.67
N ALA A 2 0.78 -15.60 -1.26
CA ALA A 2 -0.51 -16.02 -0.67
C ALA A 2 -0.45 -16.56 0.78
N LYS A 3 0.53 -17.41 1.12
CA LYS A 3 0.72 -17.91 2.50
C LYS A 3 0.99 -16.77 3.49
N LEU A 4 1.93 -15.89 3.17
CA LEU A 4 2.29 -14.74 4.02
C LEU A 4 1.12 -13.75 4.17
N SER A 5 0.34 -13.52 3.11
CA SER A 5 -0.87 -12.68 3.19
C SER A 5 -1.88 -13.22 4.20
N LYS A 6 -2.11 -14.55 4.19
CA LYS A 6 -2.99 -15.22 5.18
C LYS A 6 -2.44 -15.09 6.60
N GLU A 7 -1.13 -15.26 6.78
CA GLU A 7 -0.47 -15.12 8.08
C GLU A 7 -0.62 -13.70 8.64
N ILE A 8 -0.38 -12.66 7.82
CA ILE A 8 -0.56 -11.26 8.23
C ILE A 8 -2.01 -10.98 8.63
N ARG A 9 -2.99 -11.41 7.81
CA ARG A 9 -4.42 -11.25 8.15
C ARG A 9 -4.77 -11.91 9.48
N MET A 10 -4.28 -13.13 9.69
CA MET A 10 -4.57 -13.87 10.92
C MET A 10 -3.89 -13.26 12.13
N HIS A 11 -2.66 -12.78 11.97
CA HIS A 11 -1.95 -12.08 13.03
C HIS A 11 -2.69 -10.80 13.47
N VAL A 12 -3.12 -9.96 12.54
CA VAL A 12 -3.91 -8.74 12.86
C VAL A 12 -5.22 -9.11 13.56
N ARG A 13 -5.89 -10.16 13.10
CA ARG A 13 -7.13 -10.66 13.73
C ARG A 13 -6.90 -11.12 15.17
N GLN A 14 -5.76 -11.77 15.46
CA GLN A 14 -5.42 -12.27 16.79
C GLN A 14 -5.01 -11.14 17.74
N GLU A 15 -4.19 -10.19 17.27
CA GLU A 15 -3.62 -9.13 18.12
C GLU A 15 -4.59 -7.96 18.36
N ILE A 16 -5.41 -7.59 17.36
CA ILE A 16 -6.26 -6.39 17.43
C ILE A 16 -7.75 -6.75 17.40
N GLY A 17 -8.10 -7.80 16.65
CA GLY A 17 -9.46 -8.33 16.59
C GLY A 17 -10.00 -8.43 15.16
N PRO A 18 -11.11 -9.17 14.96
CA PRO A 18 -11.66 -9.47 13.63
C PRO A 18 -12.04 -8.26 12.79
N VAL A 19 -12.48 -7.16 13.41
CA VAL A 19 -12.92 -5.94 12.71
C VAL A 19 -11.75 -5.16 12.09
N PHE A 20 -10.52 -5.39 12.56
CA PHE A 20 -9.32 -4.70 12.08
C PHE A 20 -8.55 -5.52 11.04
N GLN A 21 -9.03 -6.71 10.70
CA GLN A 21 -8.40 -7.55 9.70
C GLN A 21 -8.38 -6.82 8.34
N PRO A 22 -7.22 -6.69 7.68
CA PRO A 22 -7.14 -5.99 6.40
C PRO A 22 -7.79 -6.80 5.28
N ASP A 23 -8.69 -6.15 4.52
CA ASP A 23 -9.32 -6.73 3.34
C ASP A 23 -8.31 -6.94 2.21
N VAL A 24 -7.43 -5.96 1.99
CA VAL A 24 -6.43 -5.98 0.93
C VAL A 24 -5.03 -5.83 1.53
N ILE A 25 -4.10 -6.66 1.06
CA ILE A 25 -2.67 -6.55 1.37
C ILE A 25 -1.94 -6.40 0.04
N GLN A 26 -1.46 -5.19 -0.23
CA GLN A 26 -0.56 -4.91 -1.34
C GLN A 26 0.88 -5.04 -0.83
N PHE A 27 1.61 -6.03 -1.35
CA PHE A 27 3.04 -6.14 -1.13
C PHE A 27 3.76 -5.17 -2.07
N ALA A 28 4.83 -4.55 -1.59
CA ALA A 28 5.61 -3.58 -2.35
C ALA A 28 7.07 -3.63 -1.90
N ASP A 29 7.98 -3.45 -2.84
CA ASP A 29 9.43 -3.42 -2.57
C ASP A 29 9.88 -2.11 -1.92
N ALA A 30 9.14 -1.02 -2.14
CA ALA A 30 9.43 0.30 -1.58
C ALA A 30 8.16 1.06 -1.18
N LEU A 31 8.32 1.96 -0.20
CA LEU A 31 7.26 2.86 0.25
C LEU A 31 7.60 4.30 -0.11
N PRO A 32 6.59 5.16 -0.39
CA PRO A 32 6.81 6.57 -0.65
C PRO A 32 7.31 7.23 0.63
N LYS A 33 8.61 7.54 0.67
CA LYS A 33 9.27 8.18 1.79
C LYS A 33 9.83 9.54 1.38
N THR A 34 9.75 10.52 2.28
CA THR A 34 10.44 11.81 2.11
C THR A 34 11.95 11.61 2.12
N ARG A 35 12.72 12.63 1.70
CA ARG A 35 14.18 12.65 1.85
C ARG A 35 14.67 12.48 3.31
N SER A 36 13.81 12.76 4.29
CA SER A 36 14.04 12.52 5.71
C SER A 36 13.56 11.15 6.21
N GLY A 37 13.08 10.28 5.32
CA GLY A 37 12.65 8.91 5.64
C GLY A 37 11.21 8.75 6.13
N LYS A 38 10.43 9.84 6.24
CA LYS A 38 9.04 9.77 6.71
C LYS A 38 8.15 9.14 5.63
N ILE A 39 7.35 8.15 6.00
CA ILE A 39 6.37 7.53 5.09
C ILE A 39 5.23 8.53 4.79
N MET A 40 5.01 8.82 3.53
CA MET A 40 3.92 9.68 3.06
C MET A 40 2.62 8.89 2.91
N ARG A 41 1.98 8.57 4.05
CA ARG A 41 0.72 7.79 4.10
C ARG A 41 -0.41 8.39 3.27
N ARG A 42 -0.44 9.72 3.06
CA ARG A 42 -1.40 10.40 2.18
C ARG A 42 -1.36 9.83 0.75
N ILE A 43 -0.16 9.57 0.23
CA ILE A 43 0.04 9.02 -1.12
C ILE A 43 -0.46 7.57 -1.16
N LEU A 44 -0.11 6.76 -0.16
CA LEU A 44 -0.62 5.39 -0.05
C LEU A 44 -2.15 5.35 -0.02
N LYS A 45 -2.80 6.29 0.69
CA LYS A 45 -4.25 6.42 0.71
C LYS A 45 -4.79 6.75 -0.68
N ALA A 46 -4.19 7.72 -1.38
CA ALA A 46 -4.63 8.12 -2.71
C ALA A 46 -4.52 6.97 -3.74
N ILE A 47 -3.42 6.23 -3.70
CA ILE A 47 -3.22 5.01 -4.50
C ILE A 47 -4.28 3.98 -4.15
N ALA A 48 -4.54 3.77 -2.85
CA ALA A 48 -5.51 2.77 -2.40
C ALA A 48 -6.96 3.08 -2.82
N THR A 49 -7.28 4.37 -3.02
CA THR A 49 -8.59 4.85 -3.46
C THR A 49 -8.63 5.23 -4.94
N MET A 50 -7.57 4.95 -5.71
CA MET A 50 -7.45 5.33 -7.13
C MET A 50 -7.75 6.83 -7.40
N SER A 51 -7.34 7.70 -6.47
CA SER A 51 -7.53 9.14 -6.56
C SER A 51 -6.23 9.86 -6.92
N ASP A 52 -6.31 11.16 -7.20
CA ASP A 52 -5.13 11.99 -7.46
C ASP A 52 -4.13 11.96 -6.29
N VAL A 53 -2.87 11.66 -6.61
CA VAL A 53 -1.75 11.60 -5.65
C VAL A 53 -1.25 13.01 -5.31
N GLY A 54 -1.48 14.00 -6.17
CA GLY A 54 -1.04 15.38 -5.99
C GLY A 54 0.49 15.51 -5.94
N ASN A 55 0.98 16.49 -5.16
CA ASN A 55 2.41 16.81 -5.12
C ASN A 55 3.27 15.72 -4.42
N VAL A 56 4.32 15.27 -5.12
CA VAL A 56 5.28 14.24 -4.69
C VAL A 56 6.74 14.72 -4.65
N THR A 57 7.02 16.02 -4.85
CA THR A 57 8.39 16.56 -4.99
C THR A 57 9.28 16.39 -3.75
N THR A 58 8.67 16.13 -2.59
CA THR A 58 9.39 15.92 -1.32
C THR A 58 9.85 14.48 -1.11
N LEU A 59 9.43 13.54 -1.98
CA LEU A 59 9.88 12.16 -1.96
C LEU A 59 11.39 12.07 -2.26
N ALA A 60 12.02 11.07 -1.63
CA ALA A 60 13.39 10.69 -1.97
C ALA A 60 13.44 10.09 -3.38
N ASP A 61 12.44 9.28 -3.70
CA ASP A 61 12.24 8.67 -5.02
C ASP A 61 10.76 8.81 -5.41
N PRO A 62 10.41 9.71 -6.34
CA PRO A 62 9.05 9.85 -6.83
C PRO A 62 8.55 8.67 -7.67
N SER A 63 9.44 7.89 -8.32
CA SER A 63 9.06 6.83 -9.25
C SER A 63 8.32 5.66 -8.57
N VAL A 64 8.54 5.48 -7.26
CA VAL A 64 7.83 4.50 -6.44
C VAL A 64 6.31 4.68 -6.50
N VAL A 65 5.83 5.90 -6.74
CA VAL A 65 4.38 6.19 -6.84
C VAL A 65 3.79 5.51 -8.06
N ASP A 66 4.48 5.57 -9.20
CA ASP A 66 4.02 4.98 -10.45
C ASP A 66 4.01 3.45 -10.33
N THR A 67 5.07 2.85 -9.77
CA THR A 67 5.14 1.41 -9.51
C THR A 67 3.97 0.94 -8.64
N LEU A 68 3.71 1.62 -7.52
CA LEU A 68 2.63 1.27 -6.61
C LEU A 68 1.24 1.41 -7.25
N LEU A 69 1.05 2.38 -8.13
CA LEU A 69 -0.19 2.56 -8.90
C LEU A 69 -0.39 1.42 -9.92
N GLU A 70 0.67 1.04 -10.64
CA GLU A 70 0.61 -0.06 -11.59
C GLU A 70 0.31 -1.40 -10.92
N GLU A 71 0.99 -1.69 -9.82
CA GLU A 71 0.73 -2.88 -9.00
C GLU A 71 -0.72 -2.88 -8.50
N ARG A 72 -1.21 -1.73 -8.02
CA ARG A 72 -2.59 -1.62 -7.57
C ARG A 72 -3.60 -1.87 -8.69
N LYS A 73 -3.37 -1.31 -9.87
CA LYS A 73 -4.21 -1.55 -11.06
C LYS A 73 -4.26 -3.04 -11.43
N LYS A 74 -3.12 -3.73 -11.42
CA LYS A 74 -3.06 -5.18 -11.69
C LYS A 74 -3.88 -5.97 -10.67
N MET A 75 -3.74 -5.64 -9.38
CA MET A 75 -4.52 -6.28 -8.32
C MET A 75 -6.03 -6.06 -8.48
N ASP A 76 -6.48 -4.85 -8.80
CA ASP A 76 -7.92 -4.57 -8.98
C ASP A 76 -8.51 -5.35 -10.17
N VAL A 77 -7.72 -5.61 -11.22
CA VAL A 77 -8.13 -6.46 -12.35
C VAL A 77 -8.20 -7.94 -11.96
N GLU A 78 -7.34 -8.43 -11.07
CA GLU A 78 -7.36 -9.82 -10.62
C GLU A 78 -8.48 -10.13 -9.61
N ILE A 79 -9.02 -9.09 -8.95
CA ILE A 79 -10.09 -9.21 -7.94
C ILE A 79 -11.49 -9.03 -8.57
N GLY A 80 -11.59 -8.33 -9.69
CA GLY A 80 -12.83 -8.10 -10.45
C GLY A 80 -13.18 -9.23 -11.40
#